data_AF-A0A1G3UP49-F1
#
_entry.id   AF-A0A1G3UP49-F1
#
_cell.length_a   1.000
_cell.length_b   1.000
_cell.length_c   1.000
_cell.angle_alpha   90.00
_cell.angle_beta   90.00
_cell.angle_gamma   90.00
#
_symmetry.space_group_name_H-M   'P 1'
#
loop_
_entity.id
_entity.type
_entity.pdbx_description
1 polymer ?
#
loop_
_entity_poly.entity_id
_entity_poly.type
_entity_poly.pdbx_seq_one_letter_code
_entity_poly.pdbx_strand_id
1 'polypeptide(L)'
;MDAEFKERFLQNWNRYFPGAELPIGFYYSNSAEPKFMAKPPQGHRCVIGDLAKVRKGKTLCFDTHTIGCHGGKRYLGFERKQAPHFEYFLSYGIPGKQHGPVFHPLY
;
A
#
# COMPACT_ATOMS: atom_id res chain seq x y z
N MET A 1 -5.93 22.69 -5.69
CA MET A 1 -4.48 22.58 -5.97
C MET A 1 -4.12 23.72 -6.89
N ASP A 2 -3.00 24.37 -6.64
CA ASP A 2 -2.50 25.45 -7.47
C ASP A 2 -2.21 24.96 -8.90
N ALA A 3 -2.68 25.70 -9.90
CA ALA A 3 -2.61 25.29 -11.31
C ALA A 3 -1.17 25.34 -11.83
N GLU A 4 -0.41 26.38 -11.45
CA GLU A 4 0.99 26.56 -11.85
C GLU A 4 1.87 25.44 -11.29
N PHE A 5 1.68 25.08 -10.02
CA PHE A 5 2.36 23.95 -9.40
C PHE A 5 2.11 22.64 -10.15
N LYS A 6 0.86 22.37 -10.53
CA LYS A 6 0.48 21.15 -11.27
C LYS A 6 1.24 21.07 -12.60
N GLU A 7 1.22 22.15 -13.37
CA GLU A 7 1.85 22.21 -14.69
C GLU A 7 3.36 22.02 -14.59
N ARG A 8 4.00 22.74 -13.65
CA ARG A 8 5.44 22.61 -13.39
C ARG A 8 5.82 21.19 -12.96
N PHE A 9 5.01 20.54 -12.11
CA PHE A 9 5.24 19.15 -11.72
C PHE A 9 5.19 18.21 -12.92
N LEU A 10 4.15 18.31 -13.76
CA LEU A 10 3.98 17.44 -14.93
C LEU A 10 5.09 17.64 -15.97
N GLN A 11 5.52 18.88 -16.21
CA GLN A 11 6.64 19.19 -17.09
C GLN A 11 7.93 18.52 -16.60
N ASN A 12 8.25 18.68 -15.31
CA ASN A 12 9.44 18.05 -14.72
C ASN A 12 9.34 16.53 -14.72
N TRP A 13 8.17 15.96 -14.43
CA TRP A 13 7.97 14.51 -14.45
C TRP A 13 8.24 13.93 -15.83
N ASN A 14 7.67 14.53 -16.87
CA ASN A 14 7.89 14.08 -18.25
C ASN A 14 9.34 14.24 -18.70
N ARG A 15 10.06 15.25 -18.18
CA ARG A 15 11.49 15.47 -18.49
C ARG A 15 12.41 14.44 -17.84
N TYR A 16 12.19 14.13 -16.56
CA TYR A 16 13.11 13.30 -15.78
C TYR A 16 12.69 11.83 -15.67
N PHE A 17 11.42 11.51 -15.92
CA PHE A 17 10.87 10.14 -15.84
C PHE A 17 10.06 9.79 -17.10
N PRO A 18 10.67 9.86 -18.30
CA PRO A 18 9.96 9.59 -19.55
C PRO A 18 9.40 8.16 -19.56
N GLY A 19 8.10 8.03 -19.87
CA GLY A 19 7.39 6.74 -19.91
C GLY A 19 6.96 6.18 -18.55
N ALA A 20 7.33 6.82 -17.43
CA ALA A 20 6.86 6.41 -16.12
C ALA A 20 5.46 6.94 -15.84
N GLU A 21 4.60 6.10 -15.27
CA GLU A 21 3.30 6.53 -14.74
C GLU A 21 3.48 7.58 -13.62
N LEU A 22 2.47 8.45 -13.43
CA LEU A 22 2.49 9.42 -12.35
C LEU A 22 2.55 8.73 -10.97
N PRO A 23 3.26 9.33 -10.00
CA PRO A 23 3.40 8.73 -8.69
C PRO A 23 2.08 8.79 -7.92
N ILE A 24 1.88 7.82 -7.02
CA ILE A 24 0.77 7.85 -6.06
C ILE A 24 1.16 8.79 -4.92
N GLY A 25 0.44 9.90 -4.77
CA GLY A 25 0.53 10.75 -3.58
C GLY A 25 -0.26 10.15 -2.42
N PHE A 26 0.31 10.19 -1.22
CA PHE A 26 -0.38 9.81 0.02
C PHE A 26 0.08 10.71 1.17
N TYR A 27 -0.74 10.78 2.21
CA TYR A 27 -0.45 11.52 3.43
C TYR A 27 -1.18 10.87 4.62
N TYR A 28 -0.75 11.19 5.84
CA TYR A 28 -1.42 10.77 7.06
C TYR A 28 -2.27 11.91 7.61
N SER A 29 -3.44 11.58 8.15
CA SER A 29 -4.35 12.52 8.79
C SER A 29 -4.88 11.92 10.09
N ASN A 30 -5.22 12.78 11.05
CA ASN A 30 -5.91 12.37 12.28
C ASN A 30 -7.43 12.27 12.10
N SER A 31 -7.95 12.73 10.97
CA SER A 31 -9.37 12.63 10.60
C SER A 31 -9.54 11.84 9.31
N ALA A 32 -10.54 10.95 9.30
CA ALA A 32 -10.95 10.25 8.11
C ALA A 32 -11.74 11.18 7.17
N GLU A 33 -11.67 10.91 5.87
CA GLU A 33 -12.56 11.52 4.87
C GLU A 33 -13.62 10.48 4.46
N PRO A 34 -14.83 10.48 5.04
CA PRO A 34 -15.82 9.40 4.85
C PRO A 34 -16.15 9.10 3.38
N LYS A 35 -16.17 10.14 2.53
CA LYS A 35 -16.40 10.02 1.08
C LYS A 35 -15.37 9.16 0.34
N PHE A 36 -14.16 9.02 0.88
CA PHE A 36 -13.07 8.27 0.27
C PHE A 36 -12.75 6.97 1.02
N MET A 37 -13.46 6.66 2.10
CA MET A 37 -13.18 5.47 2.90
C MET A 37 -13.25 4.20 2.05
N ALA A 38 -12.18 3.41 2.12
CA ALA A 38 -12.16 2.09 1.53
C ALA A 38 -13.22 1.21 2.21
N LYS A 39 -13.82 0.28 1.46
CA LYS A 39 -14.78 -0.66 2.06
C LYS A 39 -14.04 -1.60 3.02
N PRO A 40 -14.61 -1.97 4.17
CA PRO A 40 -14.08 -3.05 5.00
C PRO A 40 -13.82 -4.30 4.16
N PRO A 41 -12.70 -4.99 4.40
CA PRO A 41 -12.32 -6.16 3.60
C PRO A 41 -13.20 -7.36 3.98
N GLN A 42 -13.70 -8.08 2.98
CA GLN A 42 -14.37 -9.37 3.17
C GLN A 42 -13.32 -10.49 3.09
N GLY A 43 -12.46 -10.58 4.11
CA GLY A 43 -11.33 -11.51 4.16
C GLY A 43 -9.97 -10.86 3.87
N HIS A 44 -8.99 -11.66 3.43
CA HIS A 44 -7.65 -11.15 3.14
C HIS A 44 -7.66 -10.20 1.93
N ARG A 45 -7.25 -8.95 2.14
CA ARG A 45 -7.09 -7.96 1.06
C ARG A 45 -5.79 -7.19 1.24
N CYS A 46 -4.87 -7.34 0.29
CA CYS A 46 -3.63 -6.59 0.26
C CYS A 46 -3.87 -5.13 -0.11
N VAL A 47 -3.21 -4.20 0.58
CA VAL A 47 -3.31 -2.76 0.27
C VAL A 47 -2.81 -2.43 -1.13
N ILE A 48 -1.84 -3.19 -1.67
CA ILE A 48 -1.37 -3.05 -3.05
C ILE A 48 -2.52 -3.25 -4.05
N GLY A 49 -3.47 -4.16 -3.76
CA GLY A 49 -4.65 -4.35 -4.58
C GLY A 49 -5.60 -3.15 -4.57
N ASP A 50 -5.67 -2.41 -3.46
CA ASP A 50 -6.43 -1.16 -3.40
C ASP A 50 -5.71 -0.01 -4.13
N LEU A 51 -4.37 0.00 -4.16
CA LEU A 51 -3.60 0.98 -4.93
C LEU A 51 -3.82 0.88 -6.44
N ALA A 52 -4.24 -0.27 -6.97
CA ALA A 52 -4.63 -0.39 -8.38
C ALA A 52 -5.81 0.54 -8.74
N LYS A 53 -6.71 0.80 -7.79
CA LYS A 53 -7.81 1.78 -7.98
C LYS A 53 -7.28 3.22 -7.93
N VAL A 54 -6.30 3.46 -7.05
CA VAL A 54 -5.65 4.78 -6.92
C VAL A 54 -4.89 5.16 -8.19
N ARG A 55 -4.19 4.19 -8.80
CA ARG A 55 -3.56 4.36 -10.12
C ARG A 55 -4.53 4.78 -11.22
N LYS A 56 -5.81 4.39 -11.10
CA LYS A 56 -6.89 4.79 -12.03
C LYS A 56 -7.55 6.13 -11.66
N GLY A 57 -6.94 6.90 -10.75
CA GLY A 57 -7.41 8.23 -10.35
C GLY A 57 -8.41 8.24 -9.19
N LYS A 58 -8.64 7.11 -8.51
CA LYS A 58 -9.56 7.05 -7.37
C LYS A 58 -8.86 7.41 -6.06
N THR A 59 -9.32 8.45 -5.37
CA THR A 59 -8.88 8.74 -3.99
C THR A 59 -9.42 7.68 -3.02
N LEU A 60 -8.57 7.18 -2.13
CA LEU A 60 -8.93 6.26 -1.05
C LEU A 60 -8.41 6.76 0.30
N CYS A 61 -9.20 6.55 1.34
CA CYS A 61 -8.85 6.76 2.74
C CYS A 61 -8.88 5.41 3.46
N PHE A 62 -7.89 5.18 4.32
CA PHE A 62 -7.71 3.93 5.06
C PHE A 62 -7.60 4.20 6.55
N ASP A 63 -7.98 3.20 7.33
CA ASP A 63 -7.87 3.12 8.77
C ASP A 63 -7.58 1.66 9.20
N THR A 64 -7.55 1.43 10.50
CA THR A 64 -7.35 0.10 11.11
C THR A 64 -8.40 -0.94 10.71
N HIS A 65 -9.60 -0.52 10.31
CA HIS A 65 -10.74 -1.40 10.00
C HIS A 65 -10.88 -1.72 8.50
N THR A 66 -10.29 -0.89 7.66
CA THR A 66 -10.39 -0.99 6.19
C THR A 66 -9.20 -1.70 5.55
N ILE A 67 -8.12 -1.95 6.30
CA ILE A 67 -6.98 -2.73 5.84
C ILE A 67 -7.15 -4.21 6.18
N GLY A 68 -7.12 -5.07 5.16
CA GLY A 68 -7.38 -6.51 5.27
C GLY A 68 -6.16 -7.41 5.39
N CYS A 69 -4.95 -6.86 5.47
CA CYS A 69 -3.71 -7.63 5.58
C CYS A 69 -2.82 -7.11 6.70
N HIS A 70 -2.14 -8.02 7.41
CA HIS A 70 -1.19 -7.68 8.48
C HIS A 70 -0.04 -6.79 7.97
N GLY A 71 0.49 -7.09 6.78
CA GLY A 71 1.52 -6.26 6.15
C GLY A 71 1.06 -4.82 5.95
N GLY A 72 -0.15 -4.60 5.43
CA GLY A 72 -0.70 -3.26 5.26
C GLY A 72 -0.86 -2.53 6.59
N LYS A 73 -1.39 -3.19 7.63
CA LYS A 73 -1.55 -2.57 8.96
C LYS A 73 -0.20 -2.16 9.55
N ARG A 74 0.83 -3.01 9.40
CA ARG A 74 2.19 -2.74 9.88
C ARG A 74 2.87 -1.60 9.10
N TYR A 75 2.99 -1.74 7.79
CA TYR A 75 3.79 -0.84 6.95
C TYR A 75 3.14 0.52 6.72
N LEU A 76 1.82 0.64 6.93
CA LEU A 76 1.11 1.92 6.96
C LEU A 76 0.98 2.50 8.38
N GLY A 77 1.65 1.92 9.38
CA GLY A 77 1.76 2.50 10.72
C GLY A 77 0.54 2.33 11.64
N PHE A 78 -0.50 1.61 11.21
CA PHE A 78 -1.69 1.33 12.02
C PHE A 78 -1.44 0.29 13.12
N GLU A 79 -0.44 -0.59 12.92
CA GLU A 79 -0.05 -1.60 13.89
C GLU A 79 1.46 -1.58 14.15
N ARG A 80 1.83 -1.44 15.42
CA ARG A 80 3.25 -1.41 15.85
C ARG A 80 3.78 -2.76 16.27
N LYS A 81 2.89 -3.68 16.67
CA LYS A 81 3.27 -5.02 17.11
C LYS A 81 3.67 -5.85 15.90
N GLN A 82 4.79 -6.53 16.03
CA GLN A 82 5.24 -7.51 15.06
C GLN A 82 4.87 -8.90 15.59
N ALA A 83 4.41 -9.77 14.70
CA ALA A 83 4.19 -11.16 15.08
C ALA A 83 5.55 -11.77 15.53
N PRO A 84 5.57 -12.63 16.57
CA PRO A 84 6.77 -13.38 16.90
C PRO A 84 7.29 -14.12 15.67
N HIS A 85 8.62 -14.21 15.51
CA HIS A 85 9.26 -14.98 14.43
C HIS A 85 8.98 -14.44 13.01
N PHE A 86 8.59 -13.18 12.86
CA PHE A 86 8.33 -12.57 11.54
C PHE A 86 9.55 -12.59 10.60
N GLU A 87 10.76 -12.54 11.14
CA GLU A 87 12.03 -12.69 10.40
C GLU A 87 12.10 -14.02 9.63
N TYR A 88 11.51 -15.08 10.17
CA TYR A 88 11.41 -16.37 9.52
C TYR A 88 10.28 -16.37 8.47
N PHE A 89 9.20 -15.63 8.73
CA PHE A 89 8.10 -15.49 7.76
C PHE A 89 8.54 -14.85 6.44
N LEU A 90 9.48 -13.91 6.41
CA LEU A 90 9.96 -13.32 5.15
C LEU A 90 11.13 -14.06 4.50
N SER A 91 11.59 -15.16 5.12
CA SER A 91 12.72 -15.96 4.64
C SER A 91 12.27 -17.39 4.29
N TYR A 92 12.69 -18.39 5.06
CA TYR A 92 12.46 -19.81 4.78
C TYR A 92 11.25 -20.40 5.53
N GLY A 93 10.55 -19.58 6.31
CA GLY A 93 9.45 -20.01 7.18
C GLY A 93 9.91 -20.43 8.55
N ILE A 94 8.94 -20.71 9.41
CA ILE A 94 9.17 -21.19 10.77
C ILE A 94 9.25 -22.73 10.71
N PRO A 95 10.43 -23.34 11.00
CA PRO A 95 10.59 -24.79 10.94
C PRO A 95 9.50 -25.52 11.74
N GLY A 96 8.81 -26.46 11.09
CA GLY A 96 7.76 -27.28 11.72
C GLY A 96 6.45 -26.55 12.08
N LYS A 97 6.28 -25.27 11.73
CA LYS A 97 5.05 -24.51 12.03
C LYS A 97 4.43 -23.82 10.82
N GLN A 98 5.25 -23.19 9.97
CA GLN A 98 4.74 -22.40 8.85
C GLN A 98 5.78 -22.40 7.71
N HIS A 99 5.39 -22.85 6.52
CA HIS A 99 6.22 -22.68 5.33
C HIS A 99 6.41 -21.18 5.05
N GLY A 100 7.64 -20.78 4.72
CA GLY A 100 7.91 -19.42 4.25
C GLY A 100 7.21 -19.17 2.92
N PRO A 101 7.11 -17.92 2.47
CA PRO A 101 6.67 -17.60 1.12
C PRO A 101 7.59 -18.35 0.17
N VAL A 102 7.04 -19.36 -0.51
CA VAL A 102 7.72 -20.03 -1.59
C VAL A 102 7.83 -19.00 -2.71
N PHE A 103 8.98 -18.33 -2.80
CA PHE A 103 9.40 -17.74 -4.07
C PHE A 103 9.57 -18.92 -5.00
N HIS A 104 8.54 -19.19 -5.81
CA HIS A 104 8.65 -20.19 -6.85
C HIS A 104 9.88 -19.79 -7.68
N PRO A 105 10.91 -20.63 -7.79
CA PRO A 105 12.02 -20.32 -8.67
C PRO A 105 11.41 -20.13 -10.06
N LEU A 106 11.59 -18.95 -10.63
CA LEU A 106 11.31 -18.69 -12.02
C LEU A 106 12.43 -19.36 -12.83
N TYR A 107 12.40 -20.69 -12.90
CA TYR A 107 13.21 -21.50 -13.81
C TYR A 107 12.33 -22.60 -14.38
#